data_AF-A0A9E3L8D0-F1
#
_entry.id   AF-A0A9E3L8D0-F1
#
_cell.length_a   1.000
_cell.length_b   1.000
_cell.length_c   1.000
_cell.angle_alpha   90.00
_cell.angle_beta   90.00
_cell.angle_gamma   90.00
#
_symmetry.space_group_name_H-M   'P 1'
#
loop_
_entity.id
_entity.type
_entity.pdbx_description
1 polymer ?
#
loop_
_entity_poly.entity_id
_entity_poly.type
_entity_poly.pdbx_seq_one_letter_code
_entity_poly.pdbx_strand_id
1 'polypeptide(L)'
;MDLQTATDTPTPTPTPAQVNAALLIVRIAGALAFLYHGSAILFGAFGGPGPQGFAAFLHMPVLVGYLVGLAQVGGGLAMLSGILIRLGAICIIIVMLGAIFLVHLPHGFDVSKHGMEYALMQLLIAVALLITGAGAYSLGARLPRPLRKW
;
A
#
# COMPACT_ATOMS: atom_id res chain seq x y z
N MET A 1 -48.81 -25.06 -20.32
CA MET A 1 -48.06 -24.71 -19.10
C MET A 1 -46.60 -24.60 -19.52
N ASP A 2 -46.24 -23.47 -20.12
CA ASP A 2 -44.85 -23.16 -20.49
C ASP A 2 -44.42 -21.96 -19.66
N LEU A 3 -43.77 -22.26 -18.53
CA LEU A 3 -43.02 -21.27 -17.77
C LEU A 3 -41.77 -20.95 -18.60
N GLN A 4 -41.94 -19.96 -19.47
CA GLN A 4 -40.92 -19.33 -20.30
C GLN A 4 -39.64 -19.07 -19.50
N THR A 5 -38.63 -19.88 -19.79
CA THR A 5 -37.23 -19.48 -20.01
C THR A 5 -36.85 -18.14 -19.37
N ALA A 6 -36.42 -18.18 -18.11
CA ALA A 6 -35.69 -17.08 -17.51
C ALA A 6 -34.49 -16.78 -18.42
N THR A 7 -34.46 -15.57 -18.96
CA THR A 7 -33.39 -15.09 -19.82
C THR A 7 -32.12 -14.95 -18.98
N ASP A 8 -31.22 -15.92 -19.10
CA ASP A 8 -29.85 -15.86 -18.59
C ASP A 8 -29.13 -14.69 -19.25
N THR A 9 -29.33 -13.49 -18.71
CA THR A 9 -28.63 -12.29 -19.19
C THR A 9 -27.22 -12.38 -18.60
N PRO A 10 -26.16 -12.52 -19.42
CA PRO A 10 -24.81 -12.66 -18.90
C PRO A 10 -24.48 -11.44 -18.03
N THR A 11 -23.97 -11.67 -16.82
CA THR A 11 -23.52 -10.57 -15.96
C THR A 11 -22.41 -9.80 -16.68
N PRO A 12 -22.50 -8.46 -16.82
CA PRO A 12 -21.48 -7.69 -17.52
C PRO A 12 -20.11 -7.89 -16.86
N THR A 13 -19.13 -8.37 -17.63
CA THR A 13 -17.74 -8.47 -17.16
C THR A 13 -17.10 -7.08 -17.19
N PRO A 14 -16.31 -6.69 -16.17
CA PRO A 14 -15.60 -5.41 -16.20
C PRO A 14 -14.72 -5.27 -17.43
N THR A 15 -14.79 -4.13 -18.09
CA THR A 15 -13.89 -3.77 -19.18
C THR A 15 -12.46 -3.57 -18.66
N PRO A 16 -11.43 -3.71 -19.52
CA PRO A 16 -10.05 -3.41 -19.13
C PRO A 16 -9.88 -2.00 -18.55
N ALA A 17 -10.59 -1.00 -19.08
CA ALA A 17 -10.54 0.37 -18.58
C ALA A 17 -11.05 0.48 -17.14
N GLN A 18 -12.13 -0.23 -16.80
CA GLN A 18 -12.68 -0.26 -15.43
C GLN A 18 -11.71 -0.91 -14.44
N VAL A 19 -11.08 -2.03 -14.82
CA VAL A 19 -10.07 -2.71 -13.97
C VAL A 19 -8.87 -1.79 -13.74
N ASN A 20 -8.38 -1.11 -14.78
CA ASN A 20 -7.24 -0.19 -14.65
C ASN A 20 -7.57 1.04 -13.79
N ALA A 21 -8.80 1.56 -13.87
CA ALA A 21 -9.27 2.63 -13.00
C ALA A 21 -9.34 2.18 -11.53
N ALA A 22 -9.86 0.97 -11.28
CA ALA A 22 -9.90 0.39 -9.94
C ALA A 22 -8.50 0.22 -9.34
N LEU A 23 -7.54 -0.29 -10.12
CA LEU A 23 -6.14 -0.40 -9.69
C LEU A 23 -5.51 0.97 -9.36
N LEU A 24 -5.81 2.01 -10.15
CA LEU A 24 -5.34 3.36 -9.85
C LEU A 24 -5.90 3.88 -8.51
N ILE A 25 -7.19 3.66 -8.26
CA ILE A 25 -7.82 4.06 -6.99
C ILE A 25 -7.17 3.31 -5.81
N VAL A 26 -6.95 2.00 -5.93
CA VAL A 26 -6.28 1.20 -4.90
C VAL A 26 -4.85 1.70 -4.66
N ARG A 27 -4.13 2.07 -5.73
CA ARG A 27 -2.78 2.65 -5.64
C ARG A 27 -2.77 3.97 -4.89
N ILE A 28 -3.74 4.86 -5.17
CA ILE A 28 -3.87 6.15 -4.47
C ILE A 28 -4.19 5.91 -2.99
N ALA A 29 -5.18 5.07 -2.70
CA ALA A 29 -5.59 4.76 -1.32
C ALA A 29 -4.45 4.13 -0.50
N GLY A 30 -3.72 3.19 -1.11
CA GLY A 30 -2.56 2.55 -0.48
C GLY A 30 -1.40 3.52 -0.28
N ALA A 31 -1.11 4.39 -1.25
CA ALA A 31 0.07 5.26 -1.19
C ALA A 31 -0.05 6.44 -0.22
N LEU A 32 -1.22 7.09 -0.14
CA LEU A 32 -1.37 8.34 0.62
C LEU A 32 -0.97 8.19 2.10
N ALA A 33 -1.37 7.09 2.72
CA ALA A 33 -1.03 6.80 4.12
C ALA A 33 0.49 6.74 4.33
N PHE A 34 1.21 6.04 3.45
CA PHE A 34 2.67 5.88 3.56
C PHE A 34 3.45 7.13 3.16
N LEU A 35 2.92 7.95 2.25
CA LEU A 35 3.51 9.24 1.95
C LEU A 35 3.37 10.19 3.15
N TYR A 36 2.22 10.17 3.83
CA TYR A 36 2.00 10.97 5.04
C TYR A 36 2.87 10.47 6.22
N HIS A 37 2.68 9.22 6.64
CA HIS A 37 3.39 8.65 7.80
C HIS A 37 4.89 8.47 7.54
N GLY A 38 5.26 8.05 6.34
CA GLY A 38 6.65 7.95 5.93
C GLY A 38 7.35 9.30 5.94
N SER A 39 6.70 10.38 5.50
CA SER A 39 7.29 11.72 5.58
C SER A 39 7.41 12.23 7.01
N ALA A 40 6.44 11.90 7.87
CA ALA A 40 6.48 12.19 9.30
C ALA A 40 7.66 11.47 9.99
N ILE A 41 7.95 10.23 9.61
CA ILE A 41 9.06 9.44 10.15
C ILE A 41 10.39 9.86 9.53
N LEU A 42 10.47 10.06 8.21
CA LEU A 42 11.74 10.28 7.51
C LEU A 42 12.24 11.72 7.63
N PHE A 43 11.32 12.69 7.59
CA PHE A 43 11.65 14.12 7.53
C PHE A 43 11.16 14.91 8.74
N GLY A 44 10.41 14.30 9.67
CA GLY A 44 9.72 15.04 10.73
C GLY A 44 8.58 15.91 10.20
N ALA A 45 8.10 15.63 8.98
CA ALA A 45 7.04 16.42 8.35
C ALA A 45 5.74 16.35 9.15
N PHE A 46 4.89 17.36 9.03
CA PHE A 46 3.58 17.42 9.69
C PHE A 46 3.64 17.33 11.23
N GLY A 47 4.77 17.75 11.83
CA GLY A 47 5.01 17.59 13.27
C GLY A 47 5.33 16.14 13.69
N GLY A 48 5.76 15.32 12.73
CA GLY A 48 6.13 13.93 12.95
C GLY A 48 7.41 13.75 13.78
N PRO A 49 7.64 12.54 14.30
CA PRO A 49 8.71 12.27 15.27
C PRO A 49 10.12 12.35 14.67
N GLY A 50 10.24 12.33 13.33
CA GLY A 50 11.51 12.13 12.65
C GLY A 50 12.14 10.76 12.95
N PRO A 51 13.32 10.46 12.36
CA PRO A 51 13.93 9.14 12.49
C PRO A 51 14.34 8.83 13.93
N GLN A 52 14.82 9.84 14.66
CA GLN A 52 15.26 9.72 16.05
C GLN A 52 14.08 9.44 16.98
N GLY A 53 12.98 10.20 16.86
CA GLY A 53 11.81 10.02 17.70
C GLY A 53 11.12 8.68 17.44
N PHE A 54 11.03 8.26 16.18
CA PHE A 54 10.46 6.95 15.83
C PHE A 54 11.30 5.79 16.39
N ALA A 55 12.62 5.86 16.25
CA ALA A 55 13.51 4.84 16.77
C ALA A 55 13.48 4.78 18.30
N ALA A 56 13.41 5.93 18.98
CA ALA A 56 13.24 6.01 20.42
C ALA A 56 11.92 5.38 20.89
N PHE A 57 10.81 5.64 20.18
CA PHE A 57 9.52 5.02 20.46
C PHE A 57 9.55 3.49 20.43
N LEU A 58 10.29 2.90 19.47
CA LEU A 58 10.46 1.45 19.37
C LEU A 58 11.61 0.89 20.22
N HIS A 59 12.35 1.73 20.95
CA HIS A 59 13.60 1.36 21.64
C HIS A 59 14.62 0.68 20.70
N MET A 60 14.77 1.20 19.49
CA MET A 60 15.63 0.65 18.43
C MET A 60 16.70 1.66 17.99
N PRO A 61 17.75 1.22 17.27
CA PRO A 61 18.71 2.14 16.67
C PRO A 61 18.07 3.10 15.67
N VAL A 62 18.56 4.34 15.60
CA VAL A 62 18.07 5.39 14.68
C VAL A 62 18.04 4.94 13.23
N LEU A 63 18.94 4.03 12.84
CA LEU A 63 18.94 3.41 11.51
C LEU A 63 17.58 2.81 11.14
N VAL A 64 16.86 2.19 12.09
CA VAL A 64 15.52 1.64 11.85
C VAL A 64 14.53 2.73 11.46
N GLY A 65 14.58 3.90 12.11
CA GLY A 65 13.74 5.05 11.74
C GLY A 65 13.97 5.51 10.29
N TYR A 66 15.24 5.58 9.87
CA TYR A 66 15.56 5.90 8.47
C TYR A 66 15.08 4.83 7.49
N LEU A 67 15.31 3.55 7.80
CA LEU A 67 14.89 2.44 6.92
C LEU A 67 13.37 2.38 6.78
N VAL A 68 12.63 2.51 7.88
CA VAL A 68 11.16 2.50 7.88
C VAL A 68 10.60 3.72 7.16
N GLY A 69 11.15 4.92 7.43
CA GLY A 69 10.74 6.14 6.75
C GLY A 69 10.98 6.08 5.24
N LEU A 70 12.17 5.61 4.82
CA LEU A 70 12.52 5.46 3.41
C LEU A 70 11.67 4.38 2.72
N ALA A 71 11.42 3.26 3.40
CA ALA A 71 10.55 2.21 2.87
C ALA A 71 9.12 2.70 2.66
N GLN A 72 8.58 3.51 3.59
CA GLN A 72 7.23 4.07 3.45
C GLN A 72 7.15 5.13 2.36
N VAL A 73 8.06 6.10 2.33
CA VAL A 73 8.05 7.15 1.30
C VAL A 73 8.33 6.55 -0.08
N GLY A 74 9.40 5.75 -0.20
CA GLY A 74 9.77 5.10 -1.46
C GLY A 74 8.72 4.10 -1.94
N GLY A 75 8.19 3.28 -1.03
CA GLY A 75 7.12 2.33 -1.32
C GLY A 75 5.82 3.01 -1.73
N GLY A 76 5.42 4.07 -1.01
CA GLY A 76 4.27 4.89 -1.35
C GLY A 76 4.41 5.57 -2.71
N LEU A 77 5.57 6.14 -3.04
CA LEU A 77 5.83 6.73 -4.36
C LEU A 77 5.79 5.69 -5.49
N ALA A 78 6.36 4.51 -5.25
CA ALA A 78 6.31 3.40 -6.21
C ALA A 78 4.87 2.92 -6.44
N MET A 79 4.08 2.75 -5.38
CA MET A 79 2.65 2.41 -5.47
C MET A 79 1.86 3.51 -6.20
N LEU A 80 2.06 4.79 -5.84
CA LEU A 80 1.32 5.90 -6.45
C LEU A 80 1.65 6.09 -7.93
N SER A 81 2.93 6.06 -8.31
CA SER A 81 3.38 6.25 -9.69
C SER A 81 3.20 5.00 -10.56
N GLY A 82 3.17 3.83 -9.93
CA GLY A 82 3.08 2.53 -10.60
C GLY A 82 4.42 2.08 -11.17
N ILE A 83 5.50 2.78 -10.84
CA ILE A 83 6.87 2.44 -11.21
C ILE A 83 7.44 1.54 -10.11
N LEU A 84 8.03 0.40 -10.47
CA LEU A 84 8.61 -0.54 -9.50
C LEU A 84 7.57 -0.94 -8.43
N ILE A 85 6.30 -1.07 -8.82
CA ILE A 85 5.19 -1.23 -7.88
C ILE A 85 5.35 -2.47 -7.02
N ARG A 86 5.92 -3.55 -7.58
CA ARG A 86 6.14 -4.79 -6.83
C ARG A 86 7.18 -4.61 -5.73
N LEU A 87 8.25 -3.88 -6.03
CA LEU A 87 9.26 -3.55 -5.04
C LEU A 87 8.67 -2.63 -3.95
N GLY A 88 7.91 -1.62 -4.35
CA GLY A 88 7.22 -0.74 -3.42
C GLY A 88 6.25 -1.49 -2.51
N ALA A 89 5.45 -2.39 -3.07
CA ALA A 89 4.53 -3.26 -2.33
C ALA A 89 5.27 -4.16 -1.33
N ILE A 90 6.40 -4.76 -1.71
CA ILE A 90 7.22 -5.57 -0.79
C ILE A 90 7.72 -4.72 0.40
N CYS A 91 8.24 -3.52 0.14
CA CYS A 91 8.66 -2.60 1.20
C CYS A 91 7.52 -2.30 2.17
N ILE A 92 6.33 -1.99 1.64
CA ILE A 92 5.15 -1.72 2.46
C ILE A 92 4.70 -2.96 3.24
N ILE A 93 4.70 -4.15 2.64
CA ILE A 93 4.35 -5.40 3.32
C ILE A 93 5.25 -5.60 4.54
N ILE A 94 6.57 -5.43 4.39
CA ILE A 94 7.52 -5.58 5.50
C ILE A 94 7.23 -4.56 6.62
N VAL A 95 6.98 -3.30 6.26
CA VAL A 95 6.62 -2.26 7.24
C VAL A 95 5.32 -2.58 7.96
N MET A 96 4.30 -3.07 7.25
CA MET A 96 3.00 -3.42 7.84
C MET A 96 3.07 -4.64 8.74
N LEU A 97 3.88 -5.65 8.40
CA LEU A 97 4.14 -6.76 9.32
C LEU A 97 4.79 -6.25 10.61
N GLY A 98 5.81 -5.39 10.51
CA GLY A 98 6.43 -4.75 11.68
C GLY A 98 5.42 -3.95 12.51
N ALA A 99 4.62 -3.10 11.87
CA ALA A 99 3.60 -2.31 12.56
C ALA A 99 2.55 -3.18 13.27
N ILE A 100 2.07 -4.24 12.61
CA ILE A 100 1.11 -5.18 13.20
C ILE A 100 1.73 -5.84 14.43
N PHE A 101 2.86 -6.51 14.30
CA PHE A 101 3.40 -7.34 15.39
C PHE A 101 4.03 -6.53 16.53
N LEU A 102 4.62 -5.37 16.24
CA LEU A 102 5.36 -4.59 17.24
C LEU A 102 4.53 -3.48 17.89
N VAL A 103 3.47 -3.00 17.23
CA VAL A 103 2.70 -1.84 17.70
C VAL A 103 1.25 -2.21 17.94
N HIS A 104 0.56 -2.82 16.98
CA HIS A 104 -0.90 -2.88 17.01
C HIS A 104 -1.48 -4.18 17.59
N LEU A 105 -0.80 -5.32 17.47
CA LEU A 105 -1.29 -6.62 17.91
C LEU A 105 -1.70 -6.66 19.40
N PRO A 106 -0.97 -6.03 20.34
CA PRO A 106 -1.38 -5.98 21.74
C PRO A 106 -2.71 -5.25 21.99
N HIS A 107 -3.14 -4.39 21.07
CA HIS A 107 -4.38 -3.61 21.16
C HIS A 107 -5.59 -4.31 20.50
N GLY A 108 -5.40 -5.51 19.94
CA GLY A 108 -6.46 -6.24 19.25
C GLY A 108 -6.78 -5.66 17.87
N PHE A 109 -8.01 -5.85 17.38
CA PHE A 109 -8.40 -5.47 16.02
C PHE A 109 -8.82 -3.99 15.89
N ASP A 110 -9.71 -3.52 16.77
CA ASP A 110 -10.41 -2.23 16.68
C ASP A 110 -9.49 -1.01 16.53
N VAL A 111 -9.60 -0.32 15.39
CA VAL A 111 -8.80 0.88 15.10
C VAL A 111 -8.98 2.00 16.13
N SER A 112 -10.16 2.11 16.75
CA SER A 112 -10.46 3.12 17.77
C SER A 112 -9.66 2.91 19.05
N LYS A 113 -9.13 1.70 19.24
CA LYS A 113 -8.26 1.32 20.36
C LYS A 113 -6.79 1.24 19.97
N HIS A 114 -6.41 1.79 18.82
CA HIS A 114 -5.09 1.64 18.22
C HIS A 114 -4.78 0.19 17.80
N GLY A 115 -5.82 -0.59 17.49
CA GLY A 115 -5.71 -1.96 17.01
C GLY A 115 -5.20 -2.09 15.56
N MET A 116 -5.06 -3.33 15.11
CA MET A 116 -4.41 -3.67 13.83
C MET A 116 -5.27 -3.55 12.58
N GLU A 117 -6.57 -3.22 12.69
CA GLU A 117 -7.52 -3.17 11.57
C GLU A 117 -7.00 -2.37 10.37
N TYR A 118 -6.50 -1.14 10.61
CA TYR A 118 -5.99 -0.30 9.53
C TYR A 118 -4.67 -0.82 8.94
N ALA A 119 -3.75 -1.30 9.80
CA ALA A 119 -2.48 -1.86 9.36
C ALA A 119 -2.69 -3.15 8.52
N LEU A 120 -3.66 -3.98 8.90
CA LEU A 120 -4.05 -5.17 8.15
C LEU A 120 -4.67 -4.80 6.80
N MET A 121 -5.56 -3.80 6.76
CA MET A 121 -6.14 -3.31 5.50
C MET A 121 -5.04 -2.87 4.53
N GLN A 122 -4.09 -2.07 5.01
CA GLN A 122 -2.97 -1.60 4.19
C GLN A 122 -2.02 -2.73 3.75
N LEU A 123 -1.78 -3.73 4.60
CA LEU A 123 -1.05 -4.95 4.23
C LEU A 123 -1.73 -5.65 3.05
N LEU A 124 -3.04 -5.85 3.12
CA LEU A 124 -3.80 -6.56 2.08
C LEU A 124 -3.84 -5.77 0.77
N ILE A 125 -3.93 -4.44 0.82
CA ILE A 125 -3.80 -3.58 -0.37
C ILE A 125 -2.43 -3.76 -1.01
N ALA A 126 -1.36 -3.76 -0.22
CA ALA A 126 -0.01 -3.96 -0.74
C ALA A 126 0.17 -5.36 -1.37
N VAL A 127 -0.36 -6.41 -0.74
CA VAL A 127 -0.38 -7.78 -1.30
C VAL A 127 -1.16 -7.83 -2.62
N ALA A 128 -2.34 -7.19 -2.68
CA ALA A 128 -3.12 -7.12 -3.91
C ALA A 128 -2.33 -6.45 -5.05
N LEU A 129 -1.63 -5.35 -4.77
CA LEU A 129 -0.81 -4.65 -5.76
C LEU A 129 0.46 -5.42 -6.14
N LEU A 130 1.02 -6.21 -5.23
CA LEU A 130 2.13 -7.13 -5.54
C LEU A 130 1.70 -8.18 -6.59
N ILE A 131 0.51 -8.73 -6.43
CA ILE A 131 -0.05 -9.77 -7.32
C ILE A 131 -0.49 -9.15 -8.66
N THR A 132 -1.29 -8.09 -8.61
CA THR A 132 -1.95 -7.50 -9.78
C THR A 132 -1.04 -6.58 -10.61
N GLY A 133 -0.04 -5.96 -9.98
CA GLY A 133 0.82 -4.96 -10.62
C GLY A 133 0.15 -3.59 -10.79
N ALA A 134 0.73 -2.74 -11.64
CA ALA A 134 0.40 -1.31 -11.67
C ALA A 134 -0.82 -0.94 -12.54
N GLY A 135 -1.23 -1.82 -13.46
CA GLY A 135 -2.22 -1.51 -14.48
C GLY A 135 -1.73 -0.51 -15.55
N ALA A 136 -2.60 -0.18 -16.50
CA ALA A 136 -2.30 0.66 -17.67
C ALA A 136 -2.09 2.15 -17.32
N TYR A 137 -2.68 2.64 -16.23
CA TYR A 137 -2.47 4.02 -15.74
C TYR A 137 -1.20 4.15 -14.89
N SER A 138 -0.17 3.39 -15.22
CA SER A 138 1.16 3.49 -14.62
C SER A 138 2.04 4.45 -15.42
N LEU A 139 2.91 5.20 -14.72
CA LEU A 139 3.97 5.97 -15.36
C LEU A 139 5.12 5.08 -15.87
N GLY A 140 5.05 3.77 -15.62
CA GLY A 140 6.02 2.73 -16.00
C GLY A 140 6.34 2.66 -17.50
N ALA A 141 5.41 3.06 -18.37
CA ALA A 141 5.63 3.10 -19.82
C ALA A 141 6.83 3.98 -20.23
N ARG A 142 7.22 4.93 -19.38
CA ARG A 142 8.36 5.84 -19.60
C ARG A 142 9.71 5.26 -19.19
N LEU A 143 9.76 4.03 -18.62
CA LEU A 143 11.00 3.40 -18.20
C LEU A 143 11.70 2.57 -19.30
N PRO A 144 13.03 2.38 -19.18
CA PRO A 144 13.79 1.41 -19.98
C PRO A 144 13.13 0.03 -19.95
N ARG A 145 13.19 -0.70 -21.08
CA ARG A 145 12.62 -2.06 -21.22
C ARG A 145 12.86 -3.00 -20.03
N PRO A 146 14.07 -3.09 -19.41
CA PRO A 146 14.28 -4.01 -18.30
C PRO A 146 13.49 -3.68 -17.03
N LEU A 147 13.09 -2.41 -16.84
CA LEU A 147 12.37 -1.94 -15.65
C LEU A 147 10.86 -1.89 -15.84
N ARG A 148 10.37 -2.11 -17.07
CA ARG A 148 8.93 -2.05 -17.41
C ARG A 148 8.09 -3.20 -16.84
N LYS A 149 8.75 -4.27 -16.41
CA LYS A 149 8.15 -5.52 -15.88
C LYS A 149 8.01 -5.53 -14.36
N TRP A 150 8.38 -4.43 -13.68
CA TRP A 150 8.46 -4.32 -12.23
C TRP A 150 7.47 -3.30 -11.67
#